data_AF-A0A358SMV6-F1
#
_entry.id   AF-A0A358SMV6-F1
#
_cell.length_a   1.000
_cell.length_b   1.000
_cell.length_c   1.000
_cell.angle_alpha   90.00
_cell.angle_beta   90.00
_cell.angle_gamma   90.00
#
_symmetry.space_group_name_H-M   'P 1'
#
loop_
_entity.id
_entity.type
_entity.pdbx_description
1 polymer ?
#
loop_
_entity_poly.entity_id
_entity_poly.type
_entity_poly.pdbx_seq_one_letter_code
_entity_poly.pdbx_strand_id
1 'polypeptide(L)'
;MAQRPEPPPWGALITTALHDAQLSAREAARRAGISEGRWRQITGGYQVVSSGVYAPVRGPAGTLARMAAVVGVTPAQLRSAGRADAARILANSPSQTPPSDELLDRVRAMDTDEARELLATIALRLGIKIPAEQPAQERQRRYGT
;
A
#
# COMPACT_ATOMS: atom_id res chain seq x y z
N MET A 1 -27.34 24.58 16.20
CA MET A 1 -26.54 23.97 15.11
C MET A 1 -25.66 22.91 15.74
N ALA A 2 -25.70 21.66 15.27
CA ALA A 2 -24.80 20.66 15.79
C ALA A 2 -23.39 20.90 15.23
N GLN A 3 -22.41 21.07 16.11
CA GLN A 3 -21.03 21.32 15.73
C GLN A 3 -20.40 20.04 15.17
N ARG A 4 -19.75 20.15 14.01
CA ARG A 4 -19.02 19.04 13.40
C ARG A 4 -17.88 18.61 14.35
N PRO A 5 -17.73 17.31 14.67
CA PRO A 5 -16.64 16.85 15.52
C PRO A 5 -15.28 17.14 14.88
N GLU A 6 -14.30 17.46 15.72
CA GLU A 6 -12.91 17.56 15.29
C GLU A 6 -12.34 16.18 14.95
N PRO A 7 -11.45 16.10 13.95
CA PRO A 7 -10.80 14.86 13.59
C PRO A 7 -9.89 14.39 14.74
N PRO A 8 -9.82 13.06 14.98
CA PRO A 8 -8.92 12.51 15.97
C PRO A 8 -7.45 12.71 15.54
N PRO A 9 -6.47 12.65 16.46
CA PRO A 9 -5.06 12.91 16.15
C PRO A 9 -4.50 12.07 15.00
N TRP A 10 -4.84 10.78 14.95
CA TRP A 10 -4.44 9.88 13.87
C TRP A 10 -5.16 10.18 12.55
N GLY A 11 -6.36 10.75 12.61
CA GLY A 11 -7.12 11.20 11.45
C GLY A 11 -6.48 12.42 10.81
N ALA A 12 -6.17 13.42 11.63
CA ALA A 12 -5.42 14.61 11.22
C ALA A 12 -4.05 14.24 10.63
N LEU A 13 -3.30 13.35 11.30
CA LEU A 13 -2.01 12.83 10.81
C LEU A 13 -2.10 12.26 9.39
N ILE A 14 -3.09 11.38 9.13
CA ILE A 14 -3.27 10.77 7.81
C ILE A 14 -3.71 11.83 6.78
N THR A 15 -4.52 12.82 7.18
CA THR A 15 -4.93 13.91 6.28
C THR A 15 -3.75 14.79 5.89
N THR A 16 -2.85 15.13 6.81
CA THR A 16 -1.62 15.87 6.51
C THR A 16 -0.72 15.05 5.59
N ALA A 17 -0.45 13.79 5.92
CA ALA A 17 0.39 12.93 5.10
C ALA A 17 -0.18 12.68 3.69
N LEU A 18 -1.51 12.63 3.55
CA LEU A 18 -2.18 12.55 2.25
C LEU A 18 -1.88 13.78 1.38
N HIS A 19 -1.92 14.97 1.99
CA HIS A 19 -1.60 16.23 1.32
C HIS A 19 -0.12 16.28 0.90
N ASP A 20 0.79 15.87 1.79
CA ASP A 20 2.23 15.84 1.52
C ASP A 20 2.59 14.84 0.42
N ALA A 21 1.87 13.72 0.35
CA ALA A 21 1.99 12.73 -0.71
C ALA A 21 1.32 13.15 -2.04
N GLN A 22 0.69 14.34 -2.09
CA GLN A 22 -0.04 14.86 -3.25
C GLN A 22 -1.10 13.87 -3.80
N LEU A 23 -1.69 13.06 -2.94
CA LEU A 23 -2.73 12.09 -3.31
C LEU A 23 -4.12 12.64 -3.05
N SER A 24 -5.05 12.39 -3.96
CA SER A 24 -6.46 12.61 -3.67
C SER A 24 -6.97 11.55 -2.68
N ALA A 25 -7.95 11.92 -1.83
CA ALA A 25 -8.59 10.97 -0.92
C ALA A 25 -9.20 9.77 -1.66
N ARG A 26 -9.73 10.00 -2.86
CA ARG A 26 -10.28 8.94 -3.73
C ARG A 26 -9.21 7.95 -4.15
N GLU A 27 -8.08 8.45 -4.63
CA GLU A 27 -6.96 7.60 -5.07
C GLU A 27 -6.33 6.85 -3.90
N ALA A 28 -6.12 7.52 -2.76
CA ALA A 28 -5.59 6.88 -1.57
C ALA A 28 -6.53 5.79 -1.02
N ALA A 29 -7.84 6.05 -1.03
CA ALA A 29 -8.85 5.06 -0.64
C ALA A 29 -8.82 3.83 -1.57
N ARG A 30 -8.71 4.05 -2.88
CA ARG A 30 -8.56 2.98 -3.87
C ARG A 30 -7.33 2.12 -3.58
N ARG A 31 -6.17 2.74 -3.34
CA ARG A 31 -4.92 2.03 -2.98
C ARG A 31 -5.04 1.26 -1.66
N ALA A 32 -5.80 1.77 -0.69
CA ALA A 32 -6.05 1.11 0.59
C ALA A 32 -7.15 0.03 0.55
N GLY A 33 -7.80 -0.15 -0.60
CA GLY A 33 -8.88 -1.13 -0.80
C GLY A 33 -10.18 -0.77 -0.08
N ILE A 34 -10.48 0.52 0.06
CA ILE A 34 -11.73 1.02 0.69
C ILE A 34 -12.40 2.10 -0.15
N SER A 35 -13.66 2.41 0.14
CA SER A 35 -14.36 3.53 -0.51
C SER A 35 -13.84 4.88 0.01
N GLU A 36 -13.91 5.92 -0.83
CA GLU A 36 -13.57 7.30 -0.44
C GLU A 36 -14.41 7.78 0.75
N GLY A 37 -15.71 7.47 0.77
CA GLY A 37 -16.57 7.79 1.90
C GLY A 37 -16.08 7.16 3.19
N ARG A 38 -15.67 5.88 3.15
CA ARG A 38 -15.11 5.20 4.32
C ARG A 38 -13.78 5.81 4.77
N TRP A 39 -12.91 6.21 3.82
CA TRP A 39 -11.68 6.94 4.12
C TRP A 39 -11.96 8.24 4.88
N ARG A 40 -12.92 9.04 4.41
CA ARG A 40 -13.32 10.31 5.04
C ARG A 40 -13.95 10.11 6.42
N GLN A 41 -14.77 9.09 6.60
CA GLN A 41 -15.36 8.77 7.90
C GLN A 41 -14.30 8.39 8.93
N ILE A 42 -13.33 7.57 8.52
CA ILE A 42 -12.24 7.14 9.38
C ILE A 42 -11.34 8.34 9.71
N THR A 43 -10.81 9.07 8.72
CA THR A 43 -9.95 10.25 8.97
C THR A 43 -10.66 11.37 9.72
N GLY A 44 -11.95 11.59 9.45
CA GLY A 44 -12.76 12.58 10.16
C GLY A 44 -13.16 12.13 11.57
N GLY A 45 -13.05 10.85 11.90
CA GLY A 45 -13.45 10.31 13.21
C GLY A 45 -14.95 10.17 13.42
N TYR A 46 -15.77 10.35 12.39
CA TYR A 46 -17.23 10.29 12.50
C TYR A 46 -17.90 9.96 11.15
N GLN A 47 -19.17 9.56 11.21
CA GLN A 47 -20.08 9.48 10.06
C GLN A 47 -21.32 10.34 10.29
N VAL A 48 -21.89 10.87 9.21
CA VAL A 48 -23.16 11.60 9.25
C VAL A 48 -24.29 10.57 9.22
N VAL A 49 -25.12 10.54 10.27
CA VAL A 49 -26.29 9.65 10.36
C VAL A 49 -27.53 10.34 9.82
N SER A 50 -27.67 11.63 10.10
CA SER A 50 -28.68 12.52 9.53
C SER A 50 -28.16 13.97 9.59
N SER A 51 -28.92 14.92 9.05
CA SER A 51 -28.50 16.34 9.04
C SER A 51 -28.18 16.83 10.46
N GLY A 52 -26.92 17.19 10.69
CA GLY A 52 -26.42 17.62 12.00
C GLY A 52 -26.23 16.50 13.04
N VAL A 53 -26.43 15.22 12.70
CA VAL A 53 -26.19 14.11 13.64
C VAL A 53 -24.96 13.31 13.21
N TYR A 54 -23.98 13.23 14.10
CA TYR A 54 -22.70 12.58 13.85
C TYR A 54 -22.51 11.39 14.80
N ALA A 55 -22.17 10.23 14.26
CA ALA A 55 -21.77 9.06 15.05
C ALA A 55 -20.25 8.86 14.98
N PRO A 56 -19.57 8.57 16.09
CA PRO A 56 -18.12 8.41 16.11
C PRO A 56 -17.66 7.20 15.29
N VAL A 57 -16.53 7.35 14.60
CA VAL A 57 -15.90 6.31 13.78
C VAL A 57 -14.42 6.24 14.12
N ARG A 58 -13.96 5.08 14.60
CA ARG A 58 -12.53 4.85 14.87
C ARG A 58 -11.80 4.13 13.73
N GLY A 59 -12.51 3.31 12.95
CA GLY A 59 -11.90 2.46 11.93
C GLY A 59 -11.13 1.26 12.50
N PRO A 60 -11.29 0.05 11.93
CA PRO A 60 -10.53 -1.13 12.35
C PRO A 60 -9.02 -0.93 12.19
N ALA A 61 -8.23 -1.50 13.11
CA ALA A 61 -6.77 -1.34 13.13
C ALA A 61 -6.10 -1.71 11.81
N GLY A 62 -6.48 -2.84 11.19
CA GLY A 62 -5.92 -3.27 9.92
C GLY A 62 -6.28 -2.37 8.74
N THR A 63 -7.47 -1.77 8.76
CA THR A 63 -7.85 -0.78 7.74
C THR A 63 -7.02 0.49 7.89
N LEU A 64 -6.87 0.98 9.13
CA LEU A 64 -6.06 2.15 9.40
C LEU A 64 -4.58 1.93 9.03
N ALA A 65 -4.04 0.74 9.30
CA ALA A 65 -2.68 0.39 8.90
C ALA A 65 -2.48 0.46 7.37
N ARG A 66 -3.44 -0.04 6.57
CA ARG A 66 -3.40 0.11 5.11
C ARG A 66 -3.48 1.57 4.67
N MET A 67 -4.36 2.36 5.28
CA MET A 67 -4.46 3.79 4.98
C MET A 67 -3.13 4.51 5.26
N ALA A 68 -2.51 4.24 6.42
CA ALA A 68 -1.23 4.81 6.81
C ALA A 68 -0.10 4.42 5.84
N ALA A 69 -0.04 3.15 5.41
CA ALA A 69 0.94 2.67 4.44
C ALA A 69 0.85 3.44 3.11
N VAL A 70 -0.37 3.68 2.62
CA VAL A 70 -0.60 4.39 1.34
C VAL A 70 -0.07 5.83 1.35
N VAL A 71 -0.15 6.51 2.49
CA VAL A 71 0.28 7.91 2.63
C VAL A 71 1.65 8.05 3.31
N GLY A 72 2.40 6.96 3.49
CA GLY A 72 3.75 6.99 4.04
C GLY A 72 3.84 7.28 5.55
N VAL A 73 2.75 7.13 6.31
CA VAL A 73 2.78 7.29 7.78
C VAL A 73 3.45 6.07 8.41
N THR A 74 4.41 6.31 9.31
CA THR A 74 5.19 5.27 9.98
C THR A 74 4.47 4.67 11.21
N PRO A 75 4.85 3.45 11.66
CA PRO A 75 4.34 2.88 12.91
C PRO A 75 4.58 3.76 14.15
N ALA A 76 5.68 4.51 14.19
CA ALA A 76 5.99 5.38 15.32
C ALA A 76 5.04 6.59 15.39
N GLN A 77 4.71 7.18 14.24
CA GLN A 77 3.72 8.26 14.17
C GLN A 77 2.32 7.78 14.57
N LEU A 78 1.91 6.58 14.12
CA LEU A 78 0.62 5.99 14.54
C LEU A 78 0.56 5.71 16.05
N ARG A 79 1.65 5.23 16.66
CA ARG A 79 1.72 5.05 18.12
C ARG A 79 1.52 6.38 18.84
N SER A 80 2.24 7.41 18.41
CA SER A 80 2.16 8.76 18.99
C SER A 80 0.77 9.37 18.84
N ALA A 81 0.07 9.05 17.75
CA ALA A 81 -1.31 9.47 17.50
C ALA A 81 -2.38 8.59 18.18
N GLY A 82 -1.99 7.72 19.12
CA GLY A 82 -2.90 6.90 19.93
C GLY A 82 -3.42 5.63 19.25
N ARG A 83 -2.76 5.17 18.18
CA ARG A 83 -3.14 3.98 17.39
C ARG A 83 -2.06 2.90 17.41
N ALA A 84 -1.64 2.51 18.61
CA ALA A 84 -0.68 1.42 18.81
C ALA A 84 -1.17 0.06 18.28
N ASP A 85 -2.49 -0.13 18.18
CA ASP A 85 -3.13 -1.27 17.51
C ASP A 85 -2.79 -1.33 16.02
N ALA A 86 -3.03 -0.24 15.29
CA ALA A 86 -2.72 -0.14 13.87
C ALA A 86 -1.22 -0.12 13.59
N ALA A 87 -0.43 0.51 14.46
CA ALA A 87 1.03 0.54 14.35
C ALA A 87 1.66 -0.85 14.38
N ARG A 88 1.17 -1.75 15.24
CA ARG A 88 1.64 -3.15 15.29
C ARG A 88 1.37 -3.88 13.98
N ILE A 89 0.18 -3.68 13.40
CA ILE A 89 -0.17 -4.30 12.12
C ILE A 89 0.69 -3.74 10.99
N LEU A 90 0.91 -2.41 10.96
CA LEU A 90 1.74 -1.77 9.95
C LEU A 90 3.19 -2.26 10.02
N ALA A 91 3.76 -2.40 11.22
CA ALA A 91 5.13 -2.88 11.40
C ALA A 91 5.32 -4.34 10.94
N ASN A 92 4.27 -5.16 11.02
CA ASN A 92 4.32 -6.57 10.64
C ASN A 92 3.87 -6.81 9.19
N SER A 93 3.44 -5.77 8.48
CA SER A 93 3.06 -5.89 7.08
C SER A 93 4.33 -5.87 6.22
N PRO A 94 4.51 -6.82 5.26
CA PRO A 94 5.64 -6.75 4.34
C PRO A 94 5.56 -5.40 3.64
N SER A 95 6.58 -4.58 3.83
CA SER A 95 6.63 -3.20 3.37
C SER A 95 6.38 -3.15 1.87
N GLN A 96 5.22 -2.64 1.46
CA GLN A 96 5.05 -2.06 0.12
C GLN A 96 5.71 -0.67 0.13
N THR A 97 7.00 -0.63 0.44
CA THR A 97 7.81 0.52 0.07
C THR A 97 7.92 0.42 -1.45
N PRO A 98 7.41 1.38 -2.23
CA PRO A 98 7.71 1.39 -3.64
C PRO A 98 9.24 1.37 -3.78
N PRO A 99 9.80 0.47 -4.60
CA PRO A 99 11.24 0.46 -4.85
C PRO A 99 11.64 1.88 -5.25
N SER A 100 12.75 2.39 -4.70
CA SER A 100 13.20 3.74 -5.03
C SER A 100 13.35 3.87 -6.54
N ASP A 101 13.04 5.05 -7.09
CA ASP A 101 13.18 5.30 -8.53
C ASP A 101 14.62 4.99 -8.99
N GLU A 102 15.62 5.26 -8.14
CA GLU A 102 17.02 4.89 -8.38
C GLU A 102 17.22 3.36 -8.50
N LEU A 103 16.53 2.56 -7.69
CA LEU A 103 16.60 1.11 -7.75
C LEU A 103 15.87 0.57 -8.99
N LEU A 104 14.75 1.19 -9.37
CA LEU A 104 14.05 0.87 -10.61
C LEU A 104 14.87 1.23 -11.85
N ASP A 105 15.49 2.40 -11.87
CA ASP A 105 16.33 2.85 -12.98
C ASP A 105 17.60 2.02 -13.09
N ARG A 106 18.20 1.60 -11.95
CA ARG A 106 19.29 0.64 -11.94
C ARG A 106 18.87 -0.72 -12.52
N VAL A 107 17.70 -1.22 -12.15
CA VAL A 107 17.16 -2.49 -12.71
C VAL A 107 16.86 -2.37 -14.20
N ARG A 108 16.39 -1.21 -14.67
CA ARG A 108 16.17 -0.94 -16.11
C ARG A 108 17.47 -0.80 -16.90
N ALA A 109 18.54 -0.32 -16.24
CA ALA A 109 19.85 -0.17 -16.83
C ALA A 109 20.70 -1.46 -16.80
N MET A 110 20.32 -2.45 -15.99
CA MET A 110 20.94 -3.78 -16.02
C MET A 110 20.67 -4.46 -17.36
N ASP A 111 21.72 -5.02 -17.96
CA ASP A 111 21.59 -5.87 -19.14
C ASP A 111 20.87 -7.19 -18.79
N THR A 112 20.28 -7.84 -19.79
CA THR A 112 19.49 -9.06 -19.68
C THR A 112 20.27 -10.20 -19.00
N ASP A 113 21.59 -10.27 -19.22
CA ASP A 113 22.46 -11.27 -18.62
C ASP A 113 22.73 -10.98 -17.12
N GLU A 114 22.93 -9.73 -16.73
CA GLU A 114 23.08 -9.33 -15.32
C GLU A 114 21.77 -9.53 -14.54
N ALA A 115 20.64 -9.22 -15.17
CA ALA A 115 19.32 -9.48 -14.59
C ALA A 115 19.08 -10.98 -14.36
N ARG A 116 19.48 -11.82 -15.32
CA ARG A 116 19.39 -13.28 -15.20
C ARG A 116 20.28 -13.80 -14.07
N GLU A 117 21.50 -13.29 -13.94
CA GLU A 117 22.42 -13.68 -12.87
C GLU A 117 21.93 -13.26 -11.48
N LEU A 118 21.39 -12.04 -11.34
CA LEU A 118 20.78 -11.57 -10.11
C LEU A 118 19.58 -12.44 -9.71
N LEU A 119 18.70 -12.75 -10.66
CA LEU A 119 17.54 -13.62 -10.44
C LEU A 119 17.95 -15.03 -10.01
N ALA A 120 18.97 -15.62 -10.65
CA ALA A 120 19.51 -16.92 -10.26
C ALA A 120 20.07 -16.89 -8.83
N THR A 121 20.78 -15.81 -8.47
CA THR A 121 21.34 -15.61 -7.13
C THR A 121 20.26 -15.48 -6.07
N ILE A 122 19.19 -14.72 -6.36
CA ILE A 122 18.03 -14.56 -5.47
C ILE A 122 17.28 -15.88 -5.30
N ALA A 123 17.05 -16.61 -6.40
CA ALA A 123 16.36 -17.89 -6.37
C ALA A 123 17.11 -18.94 -5.55
N LEU A 124 18.45 -18.99 -5.65
CA LEU A 124 19.30 -19.83 -4.81
C LEU A 124 19.16 -19.49 -3.32
N ARG A 125 19.21 -18.20 -2.95
CA ARG A 125 19.03 -17.76 -1.56
C ARG A 125 17.65 -18.07 -1.00
N LEU A 126 16.62 -18.03 -1.83
CA LEU A 126 15.23 -18.27 -1.44
C LEU A 126 14.81 -19.74 -1.57
N GLY A 127 15.68 -20.62 -2.08
CA GLY A 127 15.36 -22.03 -2.32
C GLY A 127 14.29 -22.26 -3.40
N ILE A 128 14.12 -21.31 -4.32
CA ILE A 128 13.11 -21.35 -5.38
C ILE A 128 13.73 -21.99 -6.63
N LYS A 129 13.06 -22.98 -7.22
CA LYS A 129 13.46 -23.54 -8.52
C LYS A 129 12.90 -22.65 -9.64
N ILE A 130 13.77 -21.97 -10.38
CA ILE A 130 13.38 -21.28 -11.62
C ILE A 130 13.22 -22.36 -12.71
N PRO A 131 12.05 -22.49 -13.36
CA PRO A 131 11.92 -23.36 -14.51
C PRO A 131 12.77 -22.80 -15.65
N ALA A 132 13.74 -23.58 -16.12
CA ALA A 132 14.54 -23.23 -17.28
C ALA A 132 13.60 -23.06 -18.49
N GLU A 133 13.73 -21.94 -19.21
CA GLU A 133 13.10 -21.74 -20.52
C GLU A 133 13.46 -22.93 -21.42
N GLN A 134 12.46 -23.72 -21.78
CA GLN A 134 12.63 -24.71 -22.83
C GLN A 134 12.81 -23.95 -24.15
N PRO A 135 13.91 -24.16 -24.88
CA PRO A 135 14.08 -23.50 -26.17
C PRO A 135 12.94 -23.90 -27.09
N ALA A 136 12.39 -22.91 -27.79
CA ALA A 136 11.35 -23.09 -28.79
C ALA A 136 11.88 -23.90 -29.99
N GLN A 137 11.85 -25.22 -29.87
CA GLN A 137 11.95 -26.19 -30.95
C GLN A 137 10.87 -27.24 -30.62
N GLU A 138 9.71 -27.29 -31.26
CA GLU A 138 9.55 -27.98 -32.55
C GLU A 138 8.11 -27.72 -33.06
N ARG A 139 7.89 -26.61 -33.77
CA ARG A 139 6.66 -26.36 -34.56
C ARG A 139 6.98 -26.43 -36.05
N GLN A 140 7.62 -27.51 -36.49
CA GLN A 140 7.89 -27.73 -37.91
C GLN A 140 7.84 -29.21 -38.29
N ARG A 141 6.80 -29.93 -37.84
CA ARG A 141 6.43 -31.23 -38.44
C ARG A 141 4.93 -31.41 -38.39
N ARG A 142 4.22 -30.89 -39.39
CA ARG A 142 2.94 -31.40 -39.95
C ARG A 142 2.33 -30.34 -40.87
N TYR A 143 2.83 -30.27 -42.11
CA TYR A 143 2.01 -30.01 -43.31
C TYR A 143 2.77 -30.59 -44.50
N GLY A 144 2.06 -31.40 -45.30
CA GLY A 144 2.58 -32.42 -46.22
C GLY A 144 2.04 -33.76 -45.74
N THR A 145 0.90 -34.24 -46.23
CA THR A 145 0.62 -34.59 -47.63
C THR A 145 -0.85 -34.34 -47.95
#